data_AF-M0P7D9-F1
#
_entry.id   AF-M0P7D9-F1
#
_cell.length_a   1.000
_cell.length_b   1.000
_cell.length_c   1.000
_cell.angle_alpha   90.00
_cell.angle_beta   90.00
_cell.angle_gamma   90.00
#
_symmetry.space_group_name_H-M   'P 1'
#
loop_
_entity.id
_entity.type
_entity.pdbx_description
1 polymer ?
#
loop_
_entity_poly.entity_id
_entity_poly.type
_entity_poly.pdbx_seq_one_letter_code
_entity_poly.pdbx_strand_id
1 'polypeptide(L)'
;MTGDERTTEVEPTLRSYGISVEAVEGGDPLELTYMTAFPGREVHHGEIGRALNALIDRAEADAWDPVRVEATVVRSPGDVLGTWHAEAAWFEALIGYEISETEFSTRVLETLTHADGEADGSAADGEPAEAGDGEPAEAGDEA
;
A
#
# COMPACT_ATOMS: atom_id res chain seq x y z
N MET A 1 26.64 -17.04 11.53
CA MET A 1 25.69 -15.96 11.84
C MET A 1 24.35 -16.45 11.36
N THR A 2 23.38 -16.50 12.25
CA THR A 2 22.03 -17.02 11.98
C THR A 2 21.24 -15.90 11.31
N GLY A 3 20.42 -16.18 10.30
CA GLY A 3 19.69 -15.15 9.51
C GLY A 3 18.96 -14.10 10.36
N ASP A 4 18.45 -14.48 11.53
CA ASP A 4 17.91 -13.59 12.57
C ASP A 4 18.81 -12.39 12.94
N GLU A 5 20.12 -12.62 13.08
CA GLU A 5 21.08 -11.58 13.50
C GLU A 5 21.32 -10.54 12.40
N ARG A 6 21.15 -10.90 11.12
CA ARG A 6 21.24 -9.95 10.00
C ARG A 6 19.94 -9.17 9.84
N THR A 7 18.81 -9.83 10.10
CA THR A 7 17.49 -9.21 10.06
C THR A 7 17.30 -8.14 11.12
N THR A 8 17.88 -8.29 12.32
CA THR A 8 17.80 -7.25 13.38
C THR A 8 18.36 -5.90 12.94
N GLU A 9 19.23 -5.87 11.93
CA GLU A 9 19.83 -4.63 11.45
C GLU A 9 18.99 -3.97 10.34
N VAL A 10 17.95 -4.64 9.80
CA VAL A 10 17.00 -4.13 8.79
C VAL A 10 16.30 -2.87 9.25
N GLU A 11 15.79 -2.85 10.49
CA GLU A 11 15.11 -1.69 11.07
C GLU A 11 15.96 -0.41 11.09
N PRO A 12 17.21 -0.41 11.61
CA PRO A 12 18.09 0.76 11.56
C PRO A 12 18.27 1.35 10.15
N THR A 13 18.44 0.49 9.13
CA THR A 13 18.64 0.93 7.75
C THR A 13 17.36 1.55 7.19
N LEU A 14 16.21 0.92 7.38
CA LEU A 14 14.92 1.49 6.98
C LEU A 14 14.70 2.88 7.59
N ARG A 15 15.00 3.04 8.89
CA ARG A 15 14.92 4.35 9.56
C ARG A 15 15.89 5.38 8.98
N SER A 16 17.10 4.96 8.60
CA SER A 16 18.06 5.84 7.90
C SER A 16 17.54 6.35 6.55
N TYR A 17 16.63 5.61 5.90
CA TYR A 17 15.98 6.00 4.64
C TYR A 17 14.70 6.83 4.86
N GLY A 18 14.41 7.17 6.12
CA GLY A 18 13.26 7.98 6.51
C GLY A 18 11.95 7.18 6.61
N ILE A 19 12.02 5.86 6.77
CA ILE A 19 10.85 5.02 7.04
C ILE A 19 10.58 5.02 8.55
N SER A 20 9.34 5.35 8.94
CA SER A 20 8.91 5.32 10.34
C SER A 20 8.54 3.90 10.74
N VAL A 21 9.55 3.10 11.05
CA VAL A 21 9.38 1.68 11.40
C VAL A 21 8.74 1.51 12.78
N GLU A 22 7.61 0.82 12.82
CA GLU A 22 6.87 0.46 14.04
C GLU A 22 7.31 -0.92 14.57
N ALA A 23 7.46 -1.90 13.66
CA ALA A 23 7.89 -3.25 13.99
C ALA A 23 8.62 -3.89 12.81
N VAL A 24 9.64 -4.69 13.12
CA VAL A 24 10.28 -5.63 12.20
C VAL A 24 10.43 -6.96 12.92
N GLU A 25 9.82 -7.99 12.37
CA GLU A 25 9.96 -9.35 12.88
C GLU A 25 10.73 -10.18 11.85
N GLY A 26 11.83 -10.76 12.30
CA GLY A 26 12.66 -11.60 11.44
C GLY A 26 12.05 -12.97 11.22
N GLY A 27 12.31 -13.54 10.05
CA GLY A 27 11.76 -14.84 9.64
C GLY A 27 11.75 -14.97 8.12
N ASP A 28 11.01 -15.96 7.64
CA ASP A 28 10.58 -16.07 6.24
C ASP A 28 9.06 -16.33 6.27
N PRO A 29 8.22 -15.29 6.11
CA PRO A 29 8.57 -13.94 5.67
C PRO A 29 9.19 -13.03 6.75
N LEU A 30 9.90 -12.01 6.31
CA LEU A 30 10.20 -10.79 7.07
C LEU A 30 8.92 -9.95 7.19
N GLU A 31 8.43 -9.74 8.40
CA GLU A 31 7.24 -8.93 8.65
C GLU A 31 7.64 -7.49 9.00
N LEU A 32 7.22 -6.53 8.18
CA LEU A 32 7.51 -5.11 8.35
C LEU A 32 6.22 -4.33 8.60
N THR A 33 6.15 -3.57 9.68
CA THR A 33 5.10 -2.56 9.87
C THR A 33 5.73 -1.17 9.94
N TYR A 34 5.26 -0.25 9.12
CA TYR A 34 5.70 1.15 9.16
C TYR A 34 4.53 2.13 9.07
N MET A 35 4.69 3.24 9.77
CA MET A 35 3.74 4.34 9.74
C MET A 35 4.06 5.27 8.56
N THR A 36 3.05 5.59 7.77
CA THR A 36 3.22 6.55 6.67
C THR A 36 3.42 7.97 7.19
N ALA A 37 4.36 8.69 6.59
CA ALA A 37 4.54 10.12 6.86
C ALA A 37 3.63 11.02 5.99
N PHE A 38 2.87 10.44 5.06
CA PHE A 38 2.08 11.19 4.09
C PHE A 38 0.63 11.37 4.55
N PRO A 39 0.04 12.56 4.32
CA PRO A 39 -1.38 12.77 4.54
C PRO A 39 -2.18 12.01 3.47
N GLY A 40 -3.17 11.23 3.87
CA GLY A 40 -4.03 10.52 2.92
C GLY A 40 -4.76 9.31 3.51
N ARG A 41 -5.50 8.62 2.64
CA ARG A 41 -6.11 7.31 2.90
C ARG A 41 -5.52 6.21 2.00
N GLU A 42 -4.51 6.55 1.21
CA GLU A 42 -3.89 5.66 0.23
C GLU A 42 -2.41 5.49 0.57
N VAL A 43 -1.83 4.35 0.18
CA VAL A 43 -0.42 4.08 0.40
C VAL A 43 0.42 4.86 -0.61
N HIS A 44 1.39 5.63 -0.13
CA HIS A 44 2.24 6.43 -1.00
C HIS A 44 3.33 5.56 -1.67
N HIS A 45 3.26 5.41 -3.01
CA HIS A 45 4.19 4.54 -3.75
C HIS A 45 5.66 4.93 -3.59
N GLY A 46 5.97 6.22 -3.48
CA GLY A 46 7.35 6.68 -3.23
C GLY A 46 7.87 6.33 -1.84
N GLU A 47 6.99 6.00 -0.89
CA GLU A 47 7.40 5.48 0.42
C GLU A 47 7.78 4.00 0.32
N ILE A 48 7.00 3.22 -0.42
CA ILE A 48 7.34 1.83 -0.78
C ILE A 48 8.71 1.81 -1.46
N GLY A 49 8.93 2.64 -2.49
CA GLY A 49 10.22 2.69 -3.19
C GLY A 49 11.41 2.99 -2.27
N ARG A 50 11.25 3.90 -1.28
CA ARG A 50 12.31 4.16 -0.29
C ARG A 50 12.59 2.98 0.63
N ALA A 51 11.53 2.27 1.05
CA ALA A 51 11.67 1.05 1.84
C ALA A 51 12.37 -0.05 1.03
N LEU A 52 12.01 -0.23 -0.24
CA LEU A 52 12.65 -1.18 -1.14
C LEU A 52 14.12 -0.86 -1.36
N ASN A 53 14.49 0.40 -1.61
CA ASN A 53 15.89 0.80 -1.77
C ASN A 53 16.73 0.44 -0.54
N ALA A 54 16.20 0.69 0.66
CA ALA A 54 16.89 0.33 1.90
C ALA A 54 17.15 -1.20 2.02
N LEU A 55 16.23 -2.03 1.54
CA LEU A 55 16.36 -3.48 1.53
C LEU A 55 17.31 -3.95 0.43
N ILE A 56 17.22 -3.37 -0.77
CA ILE A 56 18.08 -3.66 -1.92
C ILE A 56 19.54 -3.37 -1.58
N ASP A 57 19.84 -2.17 -1.07
CA ASP A 57 21.20 -1.76 -0.69
C ASP A 57 21.83 -2.74 0.31
N ARG A 58 21.00 -3.33 1.18
CA ARG A 58 21.44 -4.32 2.17
C ARG A 58 21.71 -5.69 1.57
N ALA A 59 20.84 -6.12 0.67
CA ALA A 59 20.99 -7.39 -0.03
C ALA A 59 22.21 -7.35 -0.96
N GLU A 60 22.42 -6.25 -1.69
CA GLU A 60 23.60 -6.05 -2.54
C GLU A 60 24.90 -6.02 -1.74
N ALA A 61 24.87 -5.54 -0.50
CA ALA A 61 26.01 -5.52 0.39
C ALA A 61 26.30 -6.85 1.11
N ASP A 62 25.56 -7.93 0.82
CA ASP A 62 25.58 -9.21 1.57
C ASP A 62 25.35 -9.02 3.08
N ALA A 63 24.68 -7.92 3.45
CA ALA A 63 24.41 -7.56 4.83
C ALA A 63 23.10 -8.16 5.35
N TRP A 64 22.28 -8.70 4.45
CA TRP A 64 21.04 -9.42 4.72
C TRP A 64 20.77 -10.40 3.57
N ASP A 65 20.34 -11.61 3.92
CA ASP A 65 19.95 -12.64 2.97
C ASP A 65 18.45 -12.44 2.61
N PRO A 66 18.10 -12.14 1.35
CA PRO A 66 16.72 -11.83 0.99
C PRO A 66 15.76 -12.98 1.28
N VAL A 67 14.66 -12.63 1.94
CA VAL A 67 13.51 -13.49 2.22
C VAL A 67 12.25 -12.82 1.66
N ARG A 68 11.11 -13.52 1.67
CA ARG A 68 9.84 -12.85 1.35
C ARG A 68 9.60 -11.72 2.36
N VAL A 69 9.25 -10.53 1.89
CA VAL A 69 8.89 -9.40 2.75
C VAL A 69 7.39 -9.20 2.68
N GLU A 70 6.73 -9.19 3.83
CA GLU A 70 5.32 -8.81 4.00
C GLU A 70 5.29 -7.48 4.74
N ALA A 71 4.80 -6.43 4.10
CA ALA A 71 4.80 -5.09 4.66
C ALA A 71 3.39 -4.56 4.87
N THR A 72 3.15 -3.99 6.05
CA THR A 72 1.91 -3.32 6.43
C THR A 72 2.16 -1.84 6.63
N VAL A 73 1.37 -1.01 5.93
CA VAL A 73 1.42 0.45 6.03
C VAL A 73 0.28 0.92 6.92
N VAL A 74 0.60 1.66 7.97
CA VAL A 74 -0.39 2.22 8.90
C VAL A 74 -0.38 3.73 8.89
N ARG A 75 -1.52 4.37 9.14
CA ARG A 75 -1.63 5.82 9.38
C ARG A 75 -1.43 6.15 10.85
N SER A 76 -1.88 5.24 11.72
CA SER A 76 -1.71 5.29 13.16
C SER A 76 -1.84 3.87 13.72
N PRO A 77 -1.45 3.61 14.98
CA PRO A 77 -1.57 2.28 15.55
C PRO A 77 -2.99 1.72 15.43
N GLY A 78 -3.15 0.60 14.73
CA GLY A 78 -4.44 -0.06 14.47
C GLY A 78 -5.22 0.46 13.25
N ASP A 79 -4.68 1.42 12.50
CA ASP A 79 -5.32 2.03 11.33
C ASP A 79 -4.49 1.74 10.07
N VAL A 80 -4.77 0.58 9.46
CA VAL A 80 -4.06 0.06 8.30
C VAL A 80 -4.55 0.75 7.02
N LEU A 81 -3.61 1.19 6.18
CA LEU A 81 -3.89 1.75 4.86
C LEU A 81 -3.77 0.70 3.74
N GLY A 82 -2.86 -0.26 3.91
CA GLY A 82 -2.64 -1.30 2.92
C GLY A 82 -1.47 -2.21 3.25
N THR A 83 -1.32 -3.24 2.45
CA THR A 83 -0.22 -4.20 2.53
C THR A 83 0.40 -4.42 1.16
N TRP A 84 1.70 -4.69 1.12
CA TRP A 84 2.42 -5.08 -0.09
C TRP A 84 3.42 -6.17 0.27
N HIS A 85 3.87 -6.92 -0.73
CA HIS A 85 4.92 -7.91 -0.53
C HIS A 85 5.98 -7.90 -1.62
N ALA A 86 7.15 -8.42 -1.29
CA ALA A 86 8.25 -8.64 -2.22
C ALA A 86 8.77 -10.07 -2.05
N GLU A 87 8.82 -10.85 -3.13
CA GLU A 87 9.34 -12.21 -3.07
C GLU A 87 10.87 -12.22 -2.99
N ALA A 88 11.45 -13.17 -2.24
CA ALA A 88 12.90 -13.37 -2.17
C ALA A 88 13.53 -13.49 -3.57
N ALA A 89 12.90 -14.28 -4.45
CA ALA A 89 13.35 -14.48 -5.83
C ALA A 89 13.41 -13.20 -6.67
N TRP A 90 12.66 -12.15 -6.32
CA TRP A 90 12.74 -10.88 -7.02
C TRP A 90 13.99 -10.09 -6.63
N PHE A 91 14.40 -10.15 -5.36
CA PHE A 91 15.68 -9.59 -4.92
C PHE A 91 16.84 -10.34 -5.57
N GLU A 92 16.79 -11.67 -5.58
CA GLU A 92 17.79 -12.52 -6.23
C GLU A 92 17.92 -12.18 -7.73
N ALA A 93 16.80 -12.05 -8.44
CA ALA A 93 16.78 -11.68 -9.85
C ALA A 93 17.34 -10.26 -10.09
N LEU A 94 17.08 -9.31 -9.20
CA LEU A 94 17.61 -7.95 -9.29
C LEU A 94 19.14 -7.94 -9.11
N ILE A 95 19.64 -8.61 -8.06
CA ILE A 95 21.07 -8.74 -7.74
C ILE A 95 21.81 -9.50 -8.86
N GLY A 96 21.15 -10.50 -9.44
CA GLY A 96 21.63 -11.24 -10.61
C GLY A 96 21.57 -10.46 -11.92
N TYR A 97 21.07 -9.22 -11.91
CA TYR A 97 20.83 -8.36 -13.08
C TYR A 97 19.89 -8.99 -14.13
N GLU A 98 18.99 -9.88 -13.69
CA GLU A 98 17.96 -10.51 -14.54
C GLU A 98 16.73 -9.61 -14.74
N ILE A 99 16.45 -8.75 -13.77
CA ILE A 99 15.41 -7.71 -13.84
C ILE A 99 16.00 -6.35 -13.46
N SER A 100 15.42 -5.28 -13.99
CA SER A 100 15.74 -3.92 -13.56
C SER A 100 15.07 -3.54 -12.23
N GLU A 101 15.61 -2.52 -11.55
CA GLU A 101 15.01 -1.94 -10.35
C GLU A 101 13.56 -1.45 -10.60
N THR A 102 13.30 -0.91 -11.79
CA THR A 102 11.97 -0.49 -12.23
C THR A 102 11.01 -1.68 -12.31
N GLU A 103 11.45 -2.80 -12.90
CA GLU A 103 10.64 -4.03 -12.97
C GLU A 103 10.39 -4.62 -11.59
N PHE A 104 11.42 -4.66 -10.74
CA PHE A 104 11.30 -5.08 -9.34
C PHE A 104 10.24 -4.24 -8.60
N SER A 105 10.37 -2.92 -8.66
CA SER A 105 9.43 -1.99 -8.01
C SER A 105 8.02 -2.13 -8.57
N THR A 106 7.88 -2.33 -9.88
CA THR A 106 6.57 -2.55 -10.52
C THR A 106 5.91 -3.81 -9.97
N ARG A 107 6.63 -4.93 -9.90
CA ARG A 107 6.09 -6.18 -9.33
C ARG A 107 5.62 -6.00 -7.90
N VAL A 108 6.38 -5.31 -7.06
CA VAL A 108 5.98 -5.02 -5.67
C VAL A 108 4.72 -4.16 -5.65
N LEU A 109 4.65 -3.10 -6.44
CA LEU A 109 3.46 -2.24 -6.50
C LEU A 109 2.21 -2.98 -7.01
N GLU A 110 2.35 -3.97 -7.88
CA GLU A 110 1.24 -4.83 -8.31
C GLU A 110 0.70 -5.71 -7.19
N THR A 111 1.45 -5.93 -6.11
CA THR A 111 0.98 -6.66 -4.91
C THR A 111 0.25 -5.78 -3.91
N LEU A 112 0.32 -4.45 -4.08
CA LEU A 112 -0.25 -3.51 -3.14
C LEU A 112 -1.76 -3.69 -3.03
N THR A 113 -2.23 -4.09 -1.86
CA THR A 113 -3.64 -4.08 -1.50
C THR A 113 -3.92 -2.88 -0.60
N HIS A 114 -5.08 -2.26 -0.79
CA HIS A 114 -5.55 -1.20 0.07
C HIS A 114 -6.46 -1.85 1.11
N ALA A 115 -6.28 -1.52 2.38
CA ALA A 115 -7.27 -1.89 3.38
C ALA A 115 -8.56 -1.17 2.98
N ASP A 116 -9.60 -1.92 2.63
CA ASP A 116 -10.93 -1.39 2.34
C ASP A 116 -11.42 -0.62 3.57
N GLY A 117 -11.08 0.66 3.67
CA GLY A 117 -11.86 1.60 4.43
C GLY A 117 -13.16 1.70 3.67
N GLU A 118 -14.20 1.00 4.14
CA GLU A 118 -15.58 1.06 3.68
C GLU A 118 -15.74 2.11 2.58
N ALA A 119 -15.72 1.67 1.32
CA ALA A 119 -16.13 2.53 0.22
C ALA A 119 -17.48 3.12 0.65
N ASP A 120 -17.50 4.42 0.92
CA ASP A 120 -18.73 5.16 1.20
C ASP A 120 -19.56 5.15 -0.09
N GLY A 121 -20.19 4.01 -0.32
CA GLY A 121 -21.34 3.87 -1.16
C GLY A 121 -22.56 4.21 -0.30
N SER A 122 -22.82 5.50 -0.10
CA SER A 122 -24.17 5.94 0.21
C SER A 122 -24.60 7.11 -0.66
N ALA A 123 -25.32 6.67 -1.70
CA ALA A 123 -26.43 7.32 -2.36
C ALA A 123 -26.11 8.48 -3.30
N ALA A 124 -26.17 8.12 -4.59
CA ALA A 124 -26.77 8.92 -5.63
C ALA A 124 -27.80 9.92 -5.07
N ASP A 125 -27.47 11.20 -5.11
CA ASP A 125 -28.44 12.27 -5.18
C ASP A 125 -29.10 12.18 -6.58
N GLY A 126 -29.97 11.18 -6.71
CA GLY A 126 -30.93 11.11 -7.81
C GLY A 126 -32.13 11.92 -7.36
N GLU A 127 -32.13 13.20 -7.73
CA GLU A 127 -33.29 14.08 -7.60
C GLU A 127 -34.57 13.34 -8.03
N PRO A 128 -35.63 13.35 -7.20
CA PRO A 128 -36.89 12.74 -7.58
C PRO A 128 -37.49 13.51 -8.75
N ALA A 129 -37.83 12.76 -9.82
CA ALA A 129 -38.58 13.25 -10.95
C ALA A 129 -39.86 13.95 -10.48
N GLU A 130 -39.98 15.25 -10.74
CA GLU A 130 -41.22 15.98 -10.53
C GLU A 130 -42.31 15.35 -11.40
N ALA A 131 -43.33 14.87 -10.70
CA ALA A 131 -44.52 14.27 -11.25
C ALA A 131 -45.20 15.23 -12.21
N GLY A 132 -45.56 14.71 -13.39
CA GLY A 132 -46.42 15.41 -14.33
C GLY A 132 -47.74 15.79 -13.65
N ASP A 133 -47.99 17.09 -13.58
CA ASP A 133 -49.30 17.65 -13.25
C ASP A 133 -50.22 17.39 -14.45
N GLY A 134 -51.01 16.32 -14.34
CA GLY A 134 -52.16 16.07 -15.19
C GLY A 134 -53.42 16.61 -14.52
N GLU A 135 -53.99 17.66 -15.12
CA GLU A 135 -55.41 18.03 -15.34
C GLU A 135 -56.51 17.32 -14.51
N PRO A 136 -57.69 17.94 -14.20
CA PRO A 136 -58.47 18.80 -15.13
C PRO A 136 -59.39 19.87 -14.47
N ALA A 137 -60.13 20.67 -15.25
CA ALA A 137 -61.59 20.84 -15.09
C ALA A 137 -62.20 21.85 -16.11
N GLU A 138 -63.24 21.39 -16.76
CA GLU A 138 -64.06 22.05 -17.78
C GLU A 138 -65.00 23.15 -17.26
N ALA A 139 -65.46 23.95 -18.22
CA ALA A 139 -66.85 24.39 -18.46
C ALA A 139 -67.29 25.82 -18.08
N GLY A 140 -67.82 26.49 -19.11
CA GLY A 140 -68.86 27.51 -19.08
C GLY A 140 -68.41 28.85 -19.64
N ASP A 141 -69.13 29.54 -20.52
CA ASP A 141 -70.38 29.29 -21.25
C ASP A 141 -70.49 30.40 -22.29
N GLU A 142 -71.33 30.17 -23.28
CA GLU A 142 -71.58 30.96 -24.49
C GLU A 142 -72.14 32.38 -24.25
N ALA A 143 -71.81 33.33 -25.16
CA ALA A 143 -72.76 34.15 -25.94
C ALA A 143 -72.06 35.30 -26.70
#